data_AF-A0A257W5L1-F1
#
_entry.id   AF-A0A257W5L1-F1
#
_cell.length_a   1.000
_cell.length_b   1.000
_cell.length_c   1.000
_cell.angle_alpha   90.00
_cell.angle_beta   90.00
_cell.angle_gamma   90.00
#
_symmetry.space_group_name_H-M   'P 1'
#
loop_
_entity.id
_entity.type
_entity.pdbx_description
1 polymer ?
#
loop_
_entity_poly.entity_id
_entity_poly.type
_entity_poly.pdbx_seq_one_letter_code
_entity_poly.pdbx_strand_id
1 'polypeptide(L)'
;MILRRSAFKLVLSIGGLCVAASGCGVPVADSSSEDATKLDHEHEHGIPDHKPRTFTRAVAELSTRLQHIEQAAAEASVPQLRDIVDWLPELAADTDLNEADWNMVQQTSHELDAIVRRWPDTQALPSAFDRQAYRRLVERLQPLAAAARDDNGPVAADDAVVLQ
;
A
#
# COMPACT_ATOMS: atom_id res chain seq x y z
N MET A 1 13.26 -33.76 32.58
CA MET A 1 12.81 -32.64 33.44
C MET A 1 12.17 -31.60 32.51
N ILE A 2 10.88 -31.68 32.22
CA ILE A 2 9.74 -31.07 32.94
C ILE A 2 9.85 -29.53 33.05
N LEU A 3 9.23 -28.88 32.06
CA LEU A 3 8.21 -27.81 32.12
C LEU A 3 8.25 -26.75 33.25
N ARG A 4 8.16 -25.47 32.86
CA ARG A 4 7.30 -24.39 33.45
C ARG A 4 7.56 -23.07 32.68
N ARG A 5 6.71 -22.68 31.73
CA ARG A 5 5.51 -21.82 31.88
C ARG A 5 5.73 -20.61 32.80
N SER A 6 5.72 -19.41 32.25
CA SER A 6 5.28 -18.21 32.97
C SER A 6 4.62 -17.24 32.00
N ALA A 7 3.29 -17.27 32.03
CA ALA A 7 2.42 -16.25 31.49
C ALA A 7 2.34 -15.13 32.51
N PHE A 8 2.63 -13.89 32.10
CA PHE A 8 2.23 -12.70 32.83
C PHE A 8 1.26 -11.92 31.94
N LYS A 9 -0.03 -12.22 32.09
CA LYS A 9 -1.11 -11.38 31.62
C LYS A 9 -1.24 -10.25 32.63
N LEU A 10 -0.92 -9.02 32.24
CA LEU A 10 -1.36 -7.83 32.97
C LEU A 10 -2.53 -7.21 32.21
N VAL A 11 -3.71 -7.40 32.76
CA VAL A 11 -4.95 -6.68 32.44
C VAL A 11 -5.01 -5.48 33.39
N LEU A 12 -5.25 -4.25 32.91
CA LEU A 12 -5.91 -3.24 33.74
C LEU A 12 -6.56 -2.08 32.94
N SER A 13 -7.90 -2.03 33.09
CA SER A 13 -8.83 -0.88 33.21
C SER A 13 -8.74 0.31 32.24
N ILE A 14 -9.76 0.51 31.39
CA ILE A 14 -11.06 1.18 31.66
C ILE A 14 -10.91 2.59 32.25
N GLY A 15 -11.25 3.58 31.43
CA GLY A 15 -11.41 4.98 31.84
C GLY A 15 -12.03 5.81 30.71
N GLY A 16 -13.31 5.57 30.42
CA GLY A 16 -14.09 6.39 29.50
C GLY A 16 -14.38 7.77 30.13
N LEU A 17 -14.07 8.83 29.37
CA LEU A 17 -14.41 10.20 29.72
C LEU A 17 -15.23 10.80 28.57
N CYS A 18 -16.56 10.74 28.70
CA CYS A 18 -17.50 11.48 27.88
C CYS A 18 -17.67 12.89 28.48
N VAL A 19 -17.29 13.94 27.74
CA VAL A 19 -17.68 15.32 28.05
C VAL A 19 -18.67 15.76 26.98
N ALA A 20 -19.95 15.81 27.38
CA ALA A 20 -21.01 16.46 26.62
C ALA A 20 -21.06 17.94 27.02
N ALA A 21 -21.04 18.84 26.03
CA ALA A 21 -21.40 20.24 26.22
C ALA A 21 -22.60 20.55 25.32
N SER A 22 -23.74 20.74 25.97
CA SER A 22 -25.01 21.19 25.41
C SER A 22 -24.92 22.67 25.04
N GLY A 23 -25.34 23.02 23.82
CA GLY A 23 -25.63 24.40 23.41
C GLY A 23 -26.98 24.47 22.71
N CYS A 24 -28.01 24.93 23.43
CA CYS A 24 -29.31 25.29 22.87
C CYS A 24 -29.29 26.74 22.37
N GLY A 25 -29.79 26.98 21.16
CA GLY A 25 -30.12 28.30 20.65
C GLY A 25 -30.94 28.20 19.35
N VAL A 26 -32.23 28.45 19.45
CA VAL A 26 -33.23 28.63 18.36
C VAL A 26 -34.15 29.78 18.81
N PRO A 27 -34.94 30.46 17.95
CA PRO A 27 -35.05 30.51 16.48
C PRO A 27 -34.87 31.98 15.96
N VAL A 28 -35.03 32.42 14.69
CA VAL A 28 -36.25 32.59 13.87
C VAL A 28 -35.91 32.92 12.39
N ALA A 29 -36.88 32.62 11.51
CA ALA A 29 -37.09 32.86 10.06
C ALA A 29 -36.71 34.28 9.54
N ASP A 30 -36.58 34.61 8.25
CA ASP A 30 -37.12 34.10 6.98
C ASP A 30 -36.30 34.70 5.81
N SER A 31 -36.49 34.16 4.60
CA SER A 31 -36.40 34.81 3.27
C SER A 31 -35.28 34.40 2.31
N SER A 32 -35.72 33.54 1.37
CA SER A 32 -35.63 33.65 -0.09
C SER A 32 -34.27 33.50 -0.78
N SER A 33 -34.27 32.56 -1.74
CA SER A 33 -33.55 32.47 -3.02
C SER A 33 -32.23 33.22 -3.10
N GLU A 34 -31.11 32.53 -3.36
CA GLU A 34 -30.59 32.29 -4.71
C GLU A 34 -29.47 31.25 -4.58
N ASP A 35 -29.61 30.11 -5.26
CA ASP A 35 -28.94 29.82 -6.54
C ASP A 35 -27.52 29.23 -6.37
N ALA A 36 -27.26 28.24 -7.22
CA ALA A 36 -26.02 27.52 -7.48
C ALA A 36 -24.75 28.07 -6.80
N THR A 37 -23.97 27.27 -6.07
CA THR A 37 -23.21 26.19 -6.70
C THR A 37 -22.75 25.26 -5.59
N LYS A 38 -23.30 24.04 -5.56
CA LYS A 38 -22.61 22.91 -4.95
C LYS A 38 -21.41 22.69 -5.86
N LEU A 39 -20.27 23.29 -5.52
CA LEU A 39 -19.02 23.06 -6.22
C LEU A 39 -18.64 21.60 -5.97
N ASP A 40 -19.11 20.78 -6.90
CA ASP A 40 -18.72 19.40 -7.13
C ASP A 40 -17.23 19.44 -7.52
N HIS A 41 -16.37 19.54 -6.52
CA HIS A 41 -14.97 19.19 -6.70
C HIS A 41 -14.92 17.66 -6.67
N GLU A 42 -15.44 17.04 -7.73
CA GLU A 42 -15.04 15.69 -8.10
C GLU A 42 -13.53 15.76 -8.26
N HIS A 43 -12.83 15.21 -7.27
CA HIS A 43 -11.38 15.18 -7.30
C HIS A 43 -10.99 14.23 -8.41
N GLU A 44 -10.68 14.78 -9.59
CA GLU A 44 -9.98 14.10 -10.66
C GLU A 44 -8.56 13.75 -10.16
N HIS A 45 -8.48 12.74 -9.29
CA HIS A 45 -7.22 12.16 -8.87
C HIS A 45 -6.72 11.31 -10.04
N GLY A 46 -5.99 11.94 -10.95
CA GLY A 46 -5.32 11.26 -12.04
C GLY A 46 -4.47 10.11 -11.49
N ILE A 47 -4.65 8.91 -12.06
CA ILE A 47 -3.80 7.76 -11.74
C ILE A 47 -2.38 8.11 -12.19
N PRO A 48 -1.36 8.08 -11.31
CA PRO A 48 0.01 8.36 -11.70
C PRO A 48 0.51 7.35 -12.75
N ASP A 49 1.35 7.82 -13.68
CA ASP A 49 1.92 6.98 -14.75
C ASP A 49 2.67 5.75 -14.23
N HIS A 50 3.23 5.83 -13.00
CA HIS A 50 3.97 4.74 -12.37
C HIS A 50 3.11 3.74 -11.59
N LYS A 51 1.77 3.91 -11.54
CA LYS A 51 0.89 2.91 -10.92
C LYS A 51 0.82 1.66 -11.79
N PRO A 52 1.23 0.48 -11.28
CA PRO A 52 1.11 -0.76 -12.03
C PRO A 52 -0.36 -1.08 -12.28
N ARG A 53 -0.68 -1.59 -13.48
CA ARG A 53 -2.05 -1.93 -13.88
C ARG A 53 -2.61 -3.18 -13.21
N THR A 54 -1.73 -4.06 -12.72
CA THR A 54 -2.13 -5.33 -12.10
C THR A 54 -1.23 -5.69 -10.93
N PHE A 55 -1.72 -6.57 -10.06
CA PHE A 55 -0.96 -7.09 -8.93
C PHE A 55 0.32 -7.80 -9.39
N THR A 56 0.23 -8.62 -10.44
CA THR A 56 1.38 -9.32 -11.02
C THR A 56 2.46 -8.35 -11.50
N ARG A 57 2.08 -7.26 -12.20
CA ARG A 57 3.05 -6.23 -12.63
C ARG A 57 3.63 -5.47 -11.42
N ALA A 58 2.84 -5.18 -10.40
CA ALA A 58 3.34 -4.54 -9.19
C ALA A 58 4.44 -5.36 -8.52
N VAL A 59 4.23 -6.66 -8.35
CA VAL A 59 5.25 -7.54 -7.74
C VAL A 59 6.54 -7.62 -8.58
N ALA A 60 6.43 -7.58 -9.92
CA ALA A 60 7.61 -7.50 -10.79
C ALA A 60 8.35 -6.15 -10.62
N GLU A 61 7.61 -5.03 -10.60
CA GLU A 61 8.16 -3.68 -10.42
C GLU A 61 8.91 -3.53 -9.09
N LEU A 62 8.45 -4.17 -8.01
CA LEU A 62 9.15 -4.18 -6.71
C LEU A 62 10.60 -4.71 -6.84
N SER A 63 10.82 -5.72 -7.69
CA SER A 63 12.15 -6.31 -7.91
C SER A 63 13.00 -5.39 -8.79
N THR A 64 12.45 -4.93 -9.91
CA THR A 64 13.13 -4.04 -10.87
C THR A 64 13.60 -2.76 -10.19
N ARG A 65 12.72 -2.13 -9.39
CA ARG A 65 13.03 -0.86 -8.72
C ARG A 65 14.09 -1.02 -7.64
N LEU A 66 14.10 -2.15 -6.92
CA LEU A 66 15.22 -2.45 -6.01
C LEU A 66 16.54 -2.51 -6.76
N GLN A 67 16.59 -3.20 -7.90
CA GLN A 67 17.82 -3.30 -8.71
C GLN A 67 18.30 -1.92 -9.18
N HIS A 68 17.38 -1.07 -9.64
CA HIS A 68 17.72 0.30 -10.05
C HIS A 68 18.22 1.16 -8.88
N ILE A 69 17.62 1.04 -7.69
CA ILE A 69 18.11 1.70 -6.46
C ILE A 69 19.53 1.21 -6.13
N GLU A 70 19.80 -0.08 -6.26
CA GLU A 70 21.13 -0.66 -6.01
C GLU A 70 22.19 -0.21 -7.02
N GLN A 71 21.77 0.13 -8.24
CA GLN A 71 22.62 0.64 -9.31
C GLN A 71 22.72 2.17 -9.31
N ALA A 72 22.04 2.86 -8.40
CA ALA A 72 21.88 4.32 -8.39
C ALA A 72 21.38 4.89 -9.74
N ALA A 73 20.49 4.15 -10.41
CA ALA A 73 19.90 4.58 -11.67
C ALA A 73 18.87 5.70 -11.45
N ALA A 74 18.89 6.72 -12.31
CA ALA A 74 18.13 7.96 -12.13
C ALA A 74 16.59 7.78 -12.19
N GLU A 75 16.11 6.69 -12.79
CA GLU A 75 14.68 6.44 -13.01
C GLU A 75 13.97 5.84 -11.78
N ALA A 76 14.70 5.24 -10.83
CA ALA A 76 14.09 4.64 -9.66
C ALA A 76 14.20 5.55 -8.45
N SER A 77 13.05 6.10 -8.04
CA SER A 77 12.93 6.84 -6.80
C SER A 77 12.30 5.96 -5.71
N VAL A 78 12.84 6.05 -4.49
CA VAL A 78 12.24 5.41 -3.31
C VAL A 78 10.78 5.86 -3.10
N PRO A 79 10.38 7.13 -3.34
CA PRO A 79 8.98 7.55 -3.30
C PRO A 79 8.04 6.70 -4.16
N GLN A 80 8.35 6.50 -5.45
CA GLN A 80 7.51 5.68 -6.33
C GLN A 80 7.44 4.22 -5.87
N LEU A 81 8.54 3.69 -5.30
CA LEU A 81 8.52 2.35 -4.72
C LEU A 81 7.54 2.27 -3.53
N ARG A 82 7.47 3.31 -2.68
CA ARG A 82 6.50 3.35 -1.58
C ARG A 82 5.07 3.39 -2.10
N ASP A 83 4.79 4.20 -3.12
CA ASP A 83 3.46 4.25 -3.73
C ASP A 83 3.02 2.87 -4.23
N ILE A 84 3.93 2.14 -4.90
CA ILE A 84 3.64 0.78 -5.37
C ILE A 84 3.34 -0.16 -4.21
N VAL A 85 4.10 -0.09 -3.12
CA VAL A 85 3.83 -0.88 -1.91
C VAL A 85 2.45 -0.56 -1.33
N ASP A 86 2.09 0.73 -1.29
CA ASP A 86 0.78 1.19 -0.79
C ASP A 86 -0.39 0.73 -1.69
N TRP A 87 -0.17 0.51 -2.98
CA TRP A 87 -1.17 -0.02 -3.92
C TRP A 87 -1.29 -1.54 -3.92
N LEU A 88 -0.38 -2.31 -3.31
CA LEU A 88 -0.45 -3.79 -3.35
C LEU A 88 -1.78 -4.35 -2.82
N PRO A 89 -2.32 -3.89 -1.67
CA PRO A 89 -3.66 -4.30 -1.19
C PRO A 89 -4.78 -4.06 -2.19
N GLU A 90 -4.76 -2.90 -2.85
CA GLU A 90 -5.77 -2.48 -3.81
C GLU A 90 -5.70 -3.38 -5.06
N LEU A 91 -4.50 -3.53 -5.61
CA LEU A 91 -4.28 -4.34 -6.81
C LEU A 91 -4.59 -5.83 -6.57
N ALA A 92 -4.32 -6.34 -5.37
CA ALA A 92 -4.67 -7.72 -5.02
C ALA A 92 -6.18 -7.92 -4.82
N ALA A 93 -6.94 -6.87 -4.51
CA ALA A 93 -8.39 -6.94 -4.43
C ALA A 93 -9.04 -7.16 -5.81
N ASP A 94 -8.34 -6.78 -6.89
CA ASP A 94 -8.78 -6.98 -8.28
C ASP A 94 -8.39 -8.37 -8.86
N THR A 95 -8.07 -9.33 -7.98
CA THR A 95 -7.66 -10.68 -8.36
C THR A 95 -8.58 -11.74 -7.77
N ASP A 96 -8.50 -12.97 -8.28
CA ASP A 96 -9.25 -14.12 -7.75
C ASP A 96 -8.58 -14.83 -6.54
N LEU A 97 -7.63 -14.16 -5.86
CA LEU A 97 -6.97 -14.72 -4.68
C LEU A 97 -7.98 -15.10 -3.59
N ASN A 98 -7.77 -16.26 -2.97
CA ASN A 98 -8.57 -16.66 -1.82
C ASN A 98 -8.23 -15.79 -0.58
N GLU A 99 -9.09 -15.85 0.44
CA GLU A 99 -8.93 -15.04 1.66
C GLU A 99 -7.57 -15.25 2.35
N ALA A 100 -7.02 -16.46 2.35
CA ALA A 100 -5.74 -16.74 3.00
C ALA A 100 -4.58 -16.06 2.24
N ASP A 101 -4.59 -16.16 0.91
CA ASP A 101 -3.60 -15.51 0.05
C ASP A 101 -3.74 -13.99 0.09
N TRP A 102 -4.97 -13.47 0.06
CA TRP A 102 -5.23 -12.04 0.21
C TRP A 102 -4.71 -11.50 1.56
N ASN A 103 -4.98 -12.20 2.66
CA ASN A 103 -4.43 -11.85 3.97
C ASN A 103 -2.89 -11.86 4.00
N MET A 104 -2.27 -12.79 3.25
CA MET A 104 -0.82 -12.81 3.10
C MET A 104 -0.31 -11.57 2.36
N VAL A 105 -1.01 -11.11 1.31
CA VAL A 105 -0.69 -9.85 0.62
C VAL A 105 -0.79 -8.67 1.58
N GLN A 106 -1.88 -8.55 2.34
CA GLN A 106 -2.06 -7.47 3.32
C GLN A 106 -0.89 -7.41 4.30
N GLN A 107 -0.61 -8.54 4.94
CA GLN A 107 0.46 -8.63 5.93
C GLN A 107 1.84 -8.30 5.33
N THR A 108 2.13 -8.85 4.15
CA THR A 108 3.42 -8.62 3.49
C THR A 108 3.57 -7.18 3.01
N SER A 109 2.48 -6.54 2.57
CA SER A 109 2.46 -5.12 2.18
C SER A 109 2.76 -4.20 3.37
N HIS A 110 2.16 -4.47 4.54
CA HIS A 110 2.49 -3.75 5.76
C HIS A 110 3.95 -3.92 6.20
N GLU A 111 4.51 -5.13 6.07
CA GLU A 111 5.92 -5.39 6.38
C GLU A 111 6.86 -4.68 5.40
N LEU A 112 6.51 -4.66 4.11
CA LEU A 112 7.25 -3.91 3.09
C LEU A 112 7.22 -2.41 3.39
N ASP A 113 6.04 -1.86 3.64
CA ASP A 113 5.82 -0.45 3.96
C ASP A 113 6.69 0.00 5.14
N ALA A 114 6.68 -0.78 6.23
CA ALA A 114 7.51 -0.51 7.40
C ALA A 114 9.01 -0.43 7.07
N ILE A 115 9.49 -1.22 6.11
CA ILE A 115 10.90 -1.19 5.66
C ILE A 115 11.14 0.01 4.75
N VAL A 116 10.33 0.20 3.70
CA VAL A 116 10.57 1.23 2.68
C VAL A 116 10.37 2.65 3.20
N ARG A 117 9.53 2.86 4.23
CA ARG A 117 9.40 4.17 4.90
C ARG A 117 10.67 4.63 5.61
N ARG A 118 11.58 3.70 5.96
CA ARG A 118 12.87 4.04 6.58
C ARG A 118 13.96 4.37 5.56
N TRP A 119 13.72 4.08 4.28
CA TRP A 119 14.72 4.33 3.24
C TRP A 119 14.78 5.83 2.95
N PRO A 120 15.96 6.38 2.67
CA PRO A 120 16.09 7.79 2.35
C PRO A 120 15.48 8.11 0.98
N ASP A 121 14.95 9.32 0.81
CA ASP A 121 14.49 9.82 -0.49
C ASP A 121 15.65 10.27 -1.39
N THR A 122 16.86 10.36 -0.83
CA THR A 122 18.07 10.69 -1.56
C THR A 122 18.59 9.46 -2.32
N GLN A 123 19.58 9.65 -3.19
CA GLN A 123 20.29 8.54 -3.87
C GLN A 123 21.14 7.68 -2.91
N ALA A 124 21.00 7.86 -1.59
CA ALA A 124 21.71 7.04 -0.63
C ALA A 124 21.13 5.62 -0.62
N LEU A 125 22.01 4.64 -0.74
CA LEU A 125 21.60 3.25 -0.74
C LEU A 125 21.05 2.84 0.65
N PRO A 126 19.88 2.17 0.72
CA PRO A 126 19.37 1.62 1.98
C PRO A 126 20.34 0.61 2.60
N SER A 127 20.20 0.29 3.89
CA SER A 127 21.10 -0.67 4.55
C SER A 127 21.03 -2.07 3.90
N ALA A 128 22.15 -2.82 3.91
CA ALA A 128 22.16 -4.18 3.34
C ALA A 128 21.14 -5.11 4.03
N PHE A 129 20.94 -4.93 5.34
CA PHE A 129 19.94 -5.65 6.11
C PHE A 129 18.52 -5.36 5.62
N ASP A 130 18.17 -4.09 5.43
CA ASP A 130 16.85 -3.70 4.93
C ASP A 130 16.61 -4.22 3.52
N ARG A 131 17.60 -4.14 2.63
CA ARG A 131 17.49 -4.68 1.26
C ARG A 131 17.29 -6.19 1.26
N GLN A 132 17.97 -6.92 2.14
CA GLN A 132 17.77 -8.37 2.28
C GLN A 132 16.38 -8.70 2.85
N ALA A 133 15.92 -7.93 3.85
CA ALA A 133 14.58 -8.09 4.42
C ALA A 133 13.50 -7.85 3.36
N TYR A 134 13.63 -6.76 2.60
CA TYR A 134 12.75 -6.43 1.48
C TYR A 134 12.68 -7.57 0.45
N ARG A 135 13.84 -8.11 -0.01
CA ARG A 135 13.85 -9.22 -0.98
C ARG A 135 13.04 -10.43 -0.51
N ARG A 136 13.20 -10.83 0.75
CA ARG A 136 12.43 -11.97 1.31
C ARG A 136 10.93 -11.72 1.31
N LEU A 137 10.49 -10.47 1.49
CA LEU A 137 9.08 -10.13 1.43
C LEU A 137 8.57 -10.15 -0.01
N VAL A 138 9.35 -9.62 -0.96
CA VAL A 138 9.00 -9.73 -2.39
C VAL A 138 8.95 -11.19 -2.84
N GLU A 139 9.89 -12.03 -2.40
CA GLU A 139 9.86 -13.48 -2.64
C GLU A 139 8.60 -14.16 -2.10
N ARG A 140 8.02 -13.68 -0.99
CA ARG A 140 6.73 -14.16 -0.47
C ARG A 140 5.55 -13.76 -1.36
N LEU A 141 5.62 -12.62 -2.04
CA LEU A 141 4.56 -12.16 -2.95
C LEU A 141 4.59 -12.87 -4.30
N GLN A 142 5.76 -13.33 -4.77
CA GLN A 142 5.92 -14.01 -6.06
C GLN A 142 4.96 -15.19 -6.30
N PRO A 143 4.79 -16.17 -5.40
CA PRO A 143 3.83 -17.25 -5.62
C PRO A 143 2.38 -16.77 -5.62
N LEU A 144 2.05 -15.70 -4.89
CA LEU A 144 0.71 -15.12 -4.87
C LEU A 144 0.41 -14.43 -6.20
N ALA A 145 1.38 -13.67 -6.73
CA ALA A 145 1.28 -13.06 -8.05
C ALA A 145 1.14 -14.11 -9.17
N ALA A 146 1.82 -15.25 -9.06
CA ALA A 146 1.67 -16.35 -10.01
C ALA A 146 0.32 -17.07 -9.93
N ALA A 147 -0.32 -17.04 -8.75
CA ALA A 147 -1.63 -17.64 -8.51
C ALA A 147 -2.79 -16.69 -8.87
N ALA A 148 -2.56 -15.38 -8.77
CA ALA A 148 -3.54 -14.35 -9.09
C ALA A 148 -3.93 -14.40 -10.57
N ARG A 149 -5.23 -14.52 -10.84
CA ARG A 149 -5.80 -14.16 -12.13
C ARG A 149 -6.30 -12.74 -12.03
N ASP A 150 -5.65 -11.87 -12.78
CA ASP A 150 -6.03 -10.47 -12.89
C ASP A 150 -7.18 -10.39 -13.92
N ASP A 151 -8.31 -9.77 -13.57
CA ASP A 151 -9.47 -9.62 -14.49
C ASP A 151 -9.15 -8.82 -15.77
N ASN A 152 -7.95 -8.24 -15.85
CA ASN A 152 -7.40 -7.52 -16.99
C ASN A 152 -6.74 -8.39 -18.08
N GLY A 153 -6.98 -9.70 -18.07
CA GLY A 153 -6.65 -10.63 -19.17
C GLY A 153 -5.15 -10.92 -19.33
N PRO A 154 -4.78 -11.98 -20.07
CA PRO A 154 -3.38 -12.30 -20.35
C PRO A 154 -2.75 -11.13 -21.11
N VAL A 155 -1.67 -10.59 -20.55
CA VAL A 155 -0.80 -9.61 -21.19
C VAL A 155 -0.44 -10.16 -22.57
N ALA A 156 -0.99 -9.55 -23.62
CA ALA A 156 -0.47 -9.77 -24.96
C ALA A 156 1.03 -9.48 -24.92
N ALA A 157 1.81 -10.40 -25.46
CA ALA A 157 3.27 -10.37 -25.47
C ALA A 157 3.87 -9.24 -26.36
N ASP A 158 3.26 -8.06 -26.37
CA ASP A 158 3.61 -6.92 -27.22
C ASP A 158 4.56 -5.90 -26.56
N ASP A 159 4.92 -6.05 -25.28
CA ASP A 159 6.03 -5.31 -24.65
C ASP A 159 7.39 -6.02 -24.86
N ALA A 160 7.51 -6.83 -25.90
CA ALA A 160 8.80 -7.33 -26.35
C ALA A 160 9.61 -6.16 -26.94
N VAL A 161 10.53 -5.63 -26.12
CA VAL A 161 11.85 -5.16 -26.56
C VAL A 161 11.79 -4.11 -27.69
N VAL A 162 11.64 -2.84 -27.32
CA VAL A 162 12.25 -1.76 -28.12
C VAL A 162 13.64 -1.52 -27.55
N LEU A 163 14.60 -2.33 -28.00
CA LEU A 163 16.00 -1.94 -28.01
C LEU A 163 16.15 -0.87 -29.09
N GLN A 164 16.47 0.36 -28.67
CA GLN A 164 17.19 1.33 -29.48
C GLN A 164 18.41 1.80 -28.71
#